data_AF-A0A7X8P6H0-F1
#
_entry.id   AF-A0A7X8P6H0-F1
#
_cell.length_a   1.000
_cell.length_b   1.000
_cell.length_c   1.000
_cell.angle_alpha   90.00
_cell.angle_beta   90.00
_cell.angle_gamma   90.00
#
_symmetry.space_group_name_H-M   'P 1'
#
loop_
_entity.id
_entity.type
_entity.pdbx_description
1 polymer ?
#
loop_
_entity_poly.entity_id
_entity_poly.type
_entity_poly.pdbx_seq_one_letter_code
_entity_poly.pdbx_strand_id
1 'polypeptide(L)' 'MEKQGDETHVTTNEARGADTYNIARWVLAIGLFLAIGALTIIWVTGALTTAP' A
#
# COMPACT_ATOMS: atom_id res chain seq x y z
N MET A 1 -9.86 -31.18 -39.91
CA MET A 1 -9.66 -31.40 -38.46
C MET A 1 -9.44 -30.04 -37.84
N GLU A 2 -10.46 -29.53 -37.16
CA GLU A 2 -10.45 -28.23 -36.50
C GLU A 2 -9.73 -28.36 -35.15
N LYS A 3 -8.66 -27.60 -34.95
CA LYS A 3 -7.93 -27.56 -33.68
C LYS A 3 -8.60 -26.53 -32.76
N GLN A 4 -9.64 -26.96 -32.06
CA GLN A 4 -10.00 -26.33 -30.79
C GLN A 4 -9.02 -26.82 -29.72
N GLY A 5 -8.42 -25.90 -28.96
CA GLY A 5 -7.67 -26.29 -27.76
C GLY A 5 -6.22 -25.81 -27.68
N ASP A 6 -5.90 -24.64 -28.23
CA ASP A 6 -4.79 -23.86 -27.69
C ASP A 6 -5.30 -22.48 -27.25
N GLU A 7 -6.39 -22.51 -26.51
CA GLU A 7 -6.63 -21.47 -25.51
C GLU A 7 -5.47 -21.58 -24.54
N THR A 8 -4.43 -20.78 -24.79
CA THR A 8 -3.40 -20.50 -23.81
C THR A 8 -4.14 -19.92 -22.61
N HIS A 9 -4.57 -20.81 -21.71
CA HIS A 9 -4.93 -20.49 -20.36
C HIS A 9 -3.61 -20.07 -19.69
N VAL A 10 -3.13 -18.89 -20.08
CA VAL A 10 -2.30 -18.08 -19.22
C VAL A 10 -3.20 -17.89 -18.03
N THR A 11 -3.06 -18.78 -17.04
CA THR A 11 -3.45 -18.50 -15.67
C THR A 11 -2.81 -17.16 -15.44
N THR A 12 -3.61 -16.10 -15.55
CA THR A 12 -3.14 -14.71 -15.49
C THR A 12 -2.88 -14.40 -14.02
N ASN A 13 -2.19 -15.32 -13.35
CA ASN A 13 -1.59 -15.18 -12.05
C ASN A 13 -0.22 -14.50 -12.17
N GLU A 14 0.41 -14.56 -13.35
CA GLU A 14 1.68 -13.88 -13.62
C GLU A 14 1.52 -12.37 -13.87
N ALA A 15 0.32 -11.90 -14.25
CA ALA A 15 -0.02 -10.48 -14.36
C ALA A 15 -0.95 -9.99 -13.23
N ARG A 16 -1.17 -10.82 -12.21
CA ARG A 16 -1.58 -10.32 -10.91
C ARG A 16 -0.30 -9.84 -10.24
N GLY A 17 -0.03 -8.54 -10.30
CA GLY A 17 0.81 -7.86 -9.29
C GLY A 17 0.20 -7.90 -7.88
N ALA A 18 -0.53 -8.99 -7.60
CA ALA A 18 -1.63 -9.17 -6.67
C ALA A 18 -1.82 -10.65 -6.28
N ASP A 19 -0.80 -11.51 -6.47
CA ASP A 19 -0.52 -12.60 -5.51
C ASP A 19 0.25 -12.06 -4.28
N THR A 20 0.39 -10.73 -4.20
CA THR A 20 1.02 -10.03 -3.10
C THR A 20 0.00 -9.82 -1.98
N TYR A 21 -0.05 -10.81 -1.09
CA TYR A 21 -0.18 -10.67 0.36
C TYR A 21 -0.53 -9.24 0.81
N ASN A 22 -1.67 -9.08 1.50
CA ASN A 22 -2.21 -7.92 2.22
C ASN A 22 -1.20 -6.95 2.93
N ILE A 23 0.10 -7.22 2.95
CA ILE A 23 1.20 -6.36 3.39
C ILE A 23 1.12 -4.96 2.78
N ALA A 24 0.87 -4.81 1.47
CA ALA A 24 0.87 -3.48 0.85
C ALA A 24 -0.15 -2.53 1.52
N ARG A 25 -1.31 -3.06 1.92
CA ARG A 25 -2.35 -2.31 2.65
C ARG A 25 -1.86 -1.90 4.04
N TRP A 26 -1.12 -2.77 4.72
CA TRP A 26 -0.52 -2.48 6.03
C TRP A 26 0.62 -1.46 5.96
N VAL A 27 1.47 -1.53 4.94
CA VAL A 27 2.54 -0.53 4.72
C VAL A 27 1.94 0.85 4.50
N LEU A 28 0.90 0.96 3.66
CA LEU A 28 0.17 2.20 3.44
C LEU A 28 -0.49 2.71 4.73
N ALA A 29 -1.14 1.82 5.49
CA ALA A 29 -1.80 2.19 6.74
C ALA A 29 -0.79 2.69 7.80
N ILE A 30 0.31 1.97 7.99
CA ILE A 30 1.35 2.34 8.96
C ILE A 30 2.06 3.63 8.54
N GLY A 31 2.44 3.75 7.26
CA GLY A 31 3.08 4.95 6.73
C GLY A 31 2.19 6.19 6.89
N LEU A 32 0.90 6.05 6.60
CA LEU A 32 -0.08 7.12 6.82
C LEU A 32 -0.16 7.51 8.31
N PHE A 33 -0.24 6.52 9.20
CA PHE A 33 -0.30 6.77 10.64
C PHE A 33 0.95 7.47 11.18
N LEU A 34 2.13 7.04 10.71
CA LEU A 34 3.42 7.66 11.06
C LEU A 34 3.51 9.09 10.54
N ALA A 35 3.10 9.36 9.30
CA ALA A 35 3.12 10.69 8.72
C ALA A 35 2.20 11.66 9.49
N ILE A 36 0.97 11.24 9.79
CA ILE A 36 0.04 12.03 10.61
C ILE A 36 0.61 12.26 12.00
N GLY A 37 1.11 11.20 12.67
CA GLY A 37 1.69 11.32 14.02
C GLY A 37 2.89 12.25 14.06
N ALA A 38 3.81 12.15 13.09
CA ALA A 38 4.96 13.04 12.98
C ALA A 38 4.53 14.49 12.77
N LEU A 39 3.56 14.74 11.88
CA LEU A 39 3.02 16.07 11.67
C LEU A 39 2.38 16.62 12.95
N THR A 40 1.59 15.82 13.66
CA THR A 40 0.99 16.21 14.94
C THR A 40 2.06 16.57 15.96
N ILE A 41 3.12 15.78 16.09
CA ILE A 41 4.23 16.06 17.03
C ILE A 41 4.89 17.39 16.71
N ILE A 42 5.21 17.66 15.44
CA ILE A 42 5.85 18.91 15.01
C ILE A 42 4.99 20.12 15.42
N TRP A 43 3.69 20.07 15.13
CA TRP A 43 2.76 21.15 15.43
C TRP A 43 2.60 21.38 16.93
N VAL A 44 2.41 20.30 17.69
CA VAL A 44 2.28 20.37 19.15
C VAL A 44 3.57 20.88 19.78
N THR A 45 4.73 20.40 19.33
CA THR A 45 6.03 20.85 19.83
C THR A 45 6.23 22.34 19.55
N GLY A 46 5.96 22.80 18.32
CA GLY A 46 6.03 24.22 17.97
C GLY A 46 5.07 25.10 18.78
N ALA A 47 3.87 24.60 19.09
CA ALA A 47 2.91 25.30 19.95
C ALA A 47 3.41 25.40 21.40
N LEU A 48 3.98 24.31 21.95
CA LEU A 48 4.54 24.28 23.30
C LEU A 48 5.77 25.18 23.45
N THR A 49 6.63 25.27 22.43
CA THR A 49 7.81 26.14 22.45
C THR A 49 7.48 27.61 22.21
N THR A 50 6.32 27.90 21.63
CA THR A 50 5.82 29.27 21.39
C THR A 50 4.96 29.78 22.56
N ALA A 51 4.48 28.89 23.43
CA ALA A 51 3.77 29.29 24.64
C ALA A 51 4.72 30.12 25.54
N PRO A 52 4.29 31.31 26.00
CA PRO A 52 5.13 32.26 26.75
C PRO A 52 5.58 31.73 28.12
#